data_AF-A0AAV3U7B1-F1
#
_entry.id   AF-A0AAV3U7B1-F1
#
_cell.length_a   1.000
_cell.length_b   1.000
_cell.length_c   1.000
_cell.angle_alpha   90.00
_cell.angle_beta   90.00
_cell.angle_gamma   90.00
#
_symmetry.space_group_name_H-M   'P 1'
#
loop_
_entity.id
_entity.type
_entity.pdbx_description
1 polymer ?
#
loop_
_entity_poly.entity_id
_entity_poly.type
_entity_poly.pdbx_seq_one_letter_code
_entity_poly.pdbx_strand_id
1 'polypeptide(L)'
;MNNKPPKLATGLSLRNEESGQIVRQGSEALRHYLQAATSDNTRKAYRSAIRQFEKWGGRLPTDRDTVVRYLLARAESLNSRTLDLHLTAIGQWHYYQGIVDPVKDPLVRKTMEGIRRTHGQPKRKAKALRLEHIAQMVNYLRHLPDSKKKQRDIAVLLTGFFGAFRRSELVAIQVSDLVWEPEGLIIRLPRSKTDQQATGGPRDFASKYCKSL
;
A
#
# COMPACT_ATOMS: atom_id res chain seq x y z
N MET A 1 -6.19 -57.43 56.92
CA MET A 1 -5.81 -56.08 57.38
C MET A 1 -5.89 -55.15 56.18
N ASN A 2 -6.91 -54.29 56.16
CA ASN A 2 -7.18 -53.34 55.08
C ASN A 2 -6.22 -52.14 55.19
N ASN A 3 -5.24 -52.04 54.29
CA ASN A 3 -4.43 -50.83 54.16
C ASN A 3 -4.80 -50.09 52.88
N LYS A 4 -5.58 -49.03 53.09
CA LYS A 4 -5.96 -48.02 52.12
C LYS A 4 -4.72 -47.18 51.75
N PRO A 5 -4.35 -47.02 50.47
CA PRO A 5 -3.33 -46.06 50.09
C PRO A 5 -3.88 -44.61 50.12
N PRO A 6 -3.01 -43.61 50.33
CA PRO A 6 -3.40 -42.24 50.64
C PRO A 6 -3.79 -41.43 49.40
N LYS A 7 -4.66 -40.44 49.60
CA LYS A 7 -4.99 -39.39 48.63
C LYS A 7 -3.76 -38.51 48.39
N LEU A 8 -3.35 -38.32 47.14
CA LEU A 8 -2.37 -37.30 46.73
C LEU A 8 -2.98 -36.37 45.67
N ALA A 9 -3.28 -35.16 46.14
CA ALA A 9 -3.35 -33.87 45.44
C ALA A 9 -3.87 -33.83 43.99
N THR A 10 -5.18 -33.61 43.86
CA THR A 10 -5.75 -32.78 42.79
C THR A 10 -5.20 -31.36 42.94
N GLY A 11 -4.53 -30.82 41.92
CA GLY A 11 -4.34 -29.37 41.84
C GLY A 11 -3.06 -28.87 41.17
N LEU A 12 -2.73 -29.31 39.95
CA LEU A 12 -1.73 -28.64 39.11
C LEU A 12 -2.08 -28.82 37.61
N SER A 13 -3.24 -28.32 37.17
CA SER A 13 -3.60 -28.35 35.74
C SER A 13 -3.97 -26.98 35.15
N LEU A 14 -3.92 -25.88 35.91
CA LEU A 14 -4.40 -24.58 35.42
C LEU A 14 -3.28 -23.63 34.94
N ARG A 15 -2.00 -23.93 35.19
CA ARG A 15 -0.88 -23.02 34.84
C ARG A 15 -0.35 -23.16 33.41
N ASN A 16 -0.57 -24.31 32.75
CA ASN A 16 -0.03 -24.57 31.41
C ASN A 16 -0.96 -24.06 30.29
N GLU A 17 -2.28 -24.05 30.50
CA GLU A 17 -3.28 -23.52 29.56
C GLU A 17 -3.13 -22.00 29.39
N GLU A 18 -3.00 -21.26 30.51
CA GLU A 18 -2.82 -19.80 30.51
C GLU A 18 -1.49 -19.38 29.88
N SER A 19 -0.41 -20.10 30.16
CA SER A 19 0.92 -19.84 29.55
C SER A 19 0.91 -20.06 28.04
N GLY A 20 0.21 -21.09 27.55
CA GLY A 20 0.04 -21.35 26.13
C GLY A 20 -0.84 -20.31 25.42
N GLN A 21 -1.85 -19.78 26.09
CA GLN A 21 -2.69 -18.69 25.58
C GLN A 21 -1.92 -17.37 25.49
N ILE A 22 -1.10 -17.02 26.49
CA ILE A 22 -0.28 -15.79 26.48
C ILE A 22 0.76 -15.83 25.34
N VAL A 23 1.43 -16.98 25.13
CA VAL A 23 2.39 -17.15 24.03
C VAL A 23 1.69 -17.08 22.66
N ARG A 24 0.50 -17.67 22.52
CA ARG A 24 -0.29 -17.60 21.29
C ARG A 24 -0.79 -16.18 21.01
N GLN A 25 -1.38 -15.50 22.00
CA GLN A 25 -1.82 -14.11 21.91
C GLN A 25 -0.66 -13.16 21.60
N GLY A 26 0.49 -13.33 22.25
CA GLY A 26 1.71 -12.58 21.94
C GLY A 26 2.19 -12.79 20.50
N SER A 27 2.09 -14.02 19.98
CA SER A 27 2.44 -14.34 18.59
C SER A 27 1.47 -13.74 17.56
N GLU A 28 0.18 -13.64 17.89
CA GLU A 28 -0.84 -13.01 17.04
C GLU A 28 -0.70 -11.48 17.03
N ALA A 29 -0.50 -10.87 18.21
CA ALA A 29 -0.23 -9.45 18.32
C ALA A 29 1.04 -9.05 17.56
N LEU A 30 2.13 -9.82 17.69
CA LEU A 30 3.36 -9.60 16.94
C LEU A 30 3.12 -9.69 15.42
N ARG A 31 2.40 -10.71 14.95
CA ARG A 31 2.04 -10.83 13.52
C ARG A 31 1.20 -9.65 13.04
N HIS A 32 0.23 -9.20 13.84
CA HIS A 32 -0.59 -8.03 13.53
C HIS A 32 0.27 -6.77 13.40
N TYR A 33 1.19 -6.50 14.33
CA TYR A 33 2.08 -5.34 14.23
C TYR A 33 3.03 -5.41 13.03
N LEU A 34 3.60 -6.58 12.75
CA LEU A 34 4.43 -6.79 11.55
C LEU A 34 3.64 -6.59 10.26
N GLN A 35 2.37 -7.02 10.22
CA GLN A 35 1.48 -6.80 9.08
C GLN A 35 1.11 -5.32 8.94
N ALA A 36 0.84 -4.62 10.04
CA ALA A 36 0.50 -3.20 10.06
C ALA A 36 1.69 -2.30 9.69
N ALA A 37 2.92 -2.72 10.02
CA ALA A 37 4.14 -1.96 9.74
C ALA A 37 4.44 -1.80 8.25
N THR A 38 3.90 -2.67 7.38
CA THR A 38 4.11 -2.61 5.93
C THR A 38 2.80 -2.69 5.18
N SER A 39 2.47 -1.65 4.41
CA SER A 39 1.23 -1.63 3.62
C SER A 39 1.12 -2.82 2.65
N ASP A 40 -0.10 -3.31 2.44
CA ASP A 40 -0.36 -4.43 1.51
C ASP A 40 0.12 -4.14 0.09
N ASN A 41 0.03 -2.87 -0.34
CA ASN A 41 0.54 -2.44 -1.64
C ASN A 41 2.06 -2.58 -1.71
N THR A 42 2.79 -2.21 -0.65
CA THR A 42 4.25 -2.42 -0.57
C THR A 42 4.57 -3.92 -0.61
N ARG A 43 3.84 -4.76 0.13
CA ARG A 43 4.05 -6.22 0.12
C ARG A 43 3.79 -6.85 -1.25
N LYS A 44 2.75 -6.39 -1.97
CA LYS A 44 2.46 -6.84 -3.34
C LYS A 44 3.55 -6.37 -4.30
N ALA A 45 4.02 -5.13 -4.18
CA ALA A 45 5.07 -4.58 -5.01
C ALA A 45 6.39 -5.35 -4.83
N TYR A 46 6.81 -5.62 -3.59
CA TYR A 46 8.02 -6.41 -3.33
C TYR A 46 7.90 -7.84 -3.84
N ARG A 47 6.76 -8.52 -3.61
CA ARG A 47 6.53 -9.86 -4.18
C ARG A 47 6.62 -9.86 -5.70
N SER A 48 6.03 -8.87 -6.37
CA SER A 48 6.12 -8.74 -7.82
C SER A 48 7.57 -8.51 -8.26
N ALA A 49 8.33 -7.69 -7.55
CA ALA A 49 9.72 -7.41 -7.84
C ALA A 49 10.60 -8.67 -7.74
N ILE A 50 10.46 -9.44 -6.66
CA ILE A 50 11.18 -10.71 -6.47
C ILE A 50 10.84 -11.69 -7.60
N ARG A 51 9.55 -11.84 -7.94
CA ARG A 51 9.14 -12.70 -9.06
C ARG A 51 9.76 -12.28 -10.39
N GLN A 52 9.91 -10.99 -10.65
CA GLN A 52 10.55 -10.51 -11.87
C GLN A 52 12.06 -10.78 -11.88
N PHE A 53 12.72 -10.67 -10.74
CA PHE A 53 14.12 -11.06 -10.58
C PHE A 53 14.31 -12.56 -10.82
N GLU A 54 13.47 -13.41 -10.20
CA GLU A 54 13.52 -14.86 -10.38
C GLU A 54 13.19 -15.29 -11.82
N LYS A 55 12.20 -14.64 -12.45
CA LYS A 55 11.83 -14.87 -13.85
C LYS A 55 12.96 -14.53 -14.81
N TRP A 56 13.79 -13.54 -14.50
CA TRP A 56 14.98 -13.24 -15.29
C TRP A 56 16.06 -14.33 -15.17
N GLY A 57 16.05 -15.11 -14.09
CA GLY A 57 17.06 -16.14 -13.81
C GLY A 57 17.78 -15.95 -12.48
N GLY A 58 17.49 -14.89 -11.73
CA GLY A 58 18.02 -14.68 -10.39
C GLY A 58 17.49 -15.70 -9.39
N ARG A 59 18.19 -15.88 -8.26
CA ARG A 59 17.75 -16.71 -7.14
C ARG A 59 18.09 -16.00 -5.83
N LEU A 60 17.30 -16.25 -4.79
CA LEU A 60 17.54 -15.75 -3.44
C LEU A 60 17.97 -16.92 -2.52
N PRO A 61 18.98 -16.75 -1.64
CA PRO A 61 19.84 -15.56 -1.51
C PRO A 61 20.68 -15.32 -2.78
N THR A 62 21.09 -14.07 -3.01
CA THR A 62 21.89 -13.67 -4.19
C THR A 62 23.16 -12.97 -3.76
N ASP A 63 24.17 -13.00 -4.63
CA ASP A 63 25.40 -12.22 -4.47
C ASP A 63 25.32 -10.86 -5.20
N ARG A 64 26.31 -10.01 -4.91
CA ARG A 64 26.51 -8.69 -5.53
C ARG A 64 26.59 -8.75 -7.06
N ASP A 65 27.38 -9.65 -7.61
CA ASP A 65 27.67 -9.69 -9.05
C ASP A 65 26.44 -10.11 -9.85
N THR A 66 25.61 -11.00 -9.28
CA THR A 66 24.29 -11.36 -9.81
C THR A 66 23.33 -10.17 -9.81
N VAL A 67 23.32 -9.35 -8.76
CA VAL A 67 22.52 -8.10 -8.72
C VAL A 67 23.00 -7.10 -9.77
N VAL A 68 24.31 -6.94 -9.95
CA VAL A 68 24.88 -6.06 -10.99
C VAL A 68 24.48 -6.55 -12.39
N ARG A 69 24.63 -7.85 -12.68
CA ARG A 69 24.19 -8.44 -13.95
C ARG A 69 22.70 -8.22 -14.21
N TYR A 70 21.87 -8.33 -13.17
CA TYR A 70 20.45 -8.06 -13.28
C TYR A 70 20.16 -6.61 -13.66
N LEU A 71 20.83 -5.65 -13.01
CA LEU A 71 20.69 -4.23 -13.32
C LEU A 71 21.07 -3.93 -14.77
N LEU A 72 22.21 -4.44 -15.23
CA LEU A 72 22.69 -4.24 -16.60
C LEU A 72 21.73 -4.84 -17.63
N ALA A 73 21.26 -6.07 -17.41
CA ALA A 73 20.33 -6.75 -18.32
C ALA A 73 18.94 -6.08 -18.39
N ARG A 74 18.58 -5.26 -17.40
CA ARG A 74 17.26 -4.61 -17.31
C ARG A 74 17.30 -3.09 -17.49
N ALA A 75 18.47 -2.48 -17.56
CA ALA A 75 18.65 -1.03 -17.64
C ALA A 75 17.93 -0.39 -18.84
N GLU A 76 17.92 -1.07 -19.99
CA GLU A 76 17.31 -0.56 -21.22
C GLU A 76 15.79 -0.80 -21.29
N SER A 77 15.30 -1.87 -20.62
CA SER A 77 13.90 -2.29 -20.73
C SER A 77 13.02 -1.81 -19.58
N LEU A 78 13.61 -1.53 -18.41
CA LEU A 78 12.89 -1.07 -17.22
C LEU A 78 13.32 0.35 -16.85
N ASN A 79 12.36 1.14 -16.40
CA ASN A 79 12.69 2.45 -15.84
C ASN A 79 13.46 2.31 -14.52
N SER A 80 14.31 3.30 -14.22
CA SER A 80 15.18 3.31 -13.04
C SER A 80 14.43 3.17 -11.71
N ARG A 81 13.19 3.68 -11.62
CA ARG A 81 12.37 3.56 -10.40
C ARG A 81 11.89 2.13 -10.17
N THR A 82 11.57 1.39 -11.24
CA THR A 82 11.25 -0.03 -11.14
C THR A 82 12.46 -0.81 -10.66
N LEU A 83 13.66 -0.50 -11.17
CA LEU A 83 14.91 -1.12 -10.70
C LEU A 83 15.20 -0.79 -9.23
N ASP A 84 14.98 0.45 -8.80
CA ASP A 84 15.10 0.84 -7.39
C ASP A 84 14.14 0.04 -6.49
N LEU A 85 12.90 -0.18 -6.94
CA LEU A 85 11.94 -1.02 -6.22
C LEU A 85 12.43 -2.47 -6.13
N HIS A 86 13.05 -2.99 -7.20
CA HIS A 86 13.59 -4.35 -7.21
C HIS A 86 14.77 -4.49 -6.24
N LEU A 87 15.71 -3.54 -6.27
CA LEU A 87 16.81 -3.49 -5.32
C LEU A 87 16.30 -3.40 -3.88
N THR A 88 15.30 -2.55 -3.61
CA THR A 88 14.69 -2.45 -2.28
C THR A 88 14.09 -3.78 -1.85
N ALA A 89 13.35 -4.46 -2.73
CA ALA A 89 12.74 -5.75 -2.42
C ALA A 89 13.78 -6.84 -2.13
N ILE A 90 14.86 -6.91 -2.94
CA ILE A 90 15.96 -7.86 -2.76
C ILE A 90 16.69 -7.60 -1.44
N GLY A 91 17.04 -6.35 -1.15
CA GLY A 91 17.73 -6.00 0.10
C GLY A 91 16.86 -6.23 1.34
N GLN A 92 15.57 -5.90 1.24
CA GLN A 92 14.61 -6.16 2.32
C GLN A 92 14.44 -7.66 2.58
N TRP A 93 14.45 -8.48 1.53
CA TRP A 93 14.42 -9.94 1.69
C TRP A 93 15.65 -10.42 2.46
N HIS A 94 16.87 -10.01 2.10
CA HIS A 94 18.09 -10.41 2.80
C HIS A 94 18.09 -9.93 4.25
N TYR A 95 17.67 -8.69 4.50
CA TYR A 95 17.54 -8.14 5.85
C TYR A 95 16.65 -9.01 6.75
N TYR A 96 15.47 -9.42 6.25
CA TYR A 96 14.58 -10.27 7.03
C TYR A 96 15.04 -11.72 7.17
N GLN A 97 15.94 -12.19 6.29
CA GLN A 97 16.61 -13.48 6.47
C GLN A 97 17.83 -13.41 7.41
N GLY A 98 18.22 -12.20 7.86
CA GLY A 98 19.43 -12.01 8.68
C GLY A 98 20.73 -12.22 7.90
N ILE A 99 20.69 -12.13 6.57
CA ILE A 99 21.86 -12.32 5.68
C ILE A 99 22.37 -10.96 5.21
N VAL A 100 23.65 -10.88 4.88
CA VAL A 100 24.27 -9.67 4.30
C VAL A 100 23.49 -9.23 3.05
N ASP A 101 23.14 -7.94 3.03
CA ASP A 101 22.40 -7.33 1.93
C ASP A 101 23.35 -6.98 0.76
N PRO A 102 23.27 -7.68 -0.40
CA PRO A 102 24.14 -7.43 -1.54
C PRO A 102 23.89 -6.05 -2.19
N VAL A 103 22.72 -5.43 -1.95
CA VAL A 103 22.33 -4.13 -2.50
C VAL A 103 23.07 -2.98 -1.82
N LYS A 104 23.58 -3.19 -0.60
CA LYS A 104 24.38 -2.18 0.12
C LYS A 104 25.80 -2.04 -0.43
N ASP A 105 26.25 -2.97 -1.27
CA ASP A 105 27.58 -2.92 -1.86
C ASP A 105 27.76 -1.63 -2.72
N PRO A 106 28.90 -0.93 -2.59
CA PRO A 106 29.19 0.28 -3.36
C PRO A 106 29.08 0.10 -4.88
N LEU A 107 29.42 -1.07 -5.42
CA LEU A 107 29.34 -1.36 -6.84
C LEU A 107 27.89 -1.33 -7.32
N VAL A 108 26.97 -2.01 -6.62
CA VAL A 108 25.54 -2.02 -6.96
C VAL A 108 24.96 -0.60 -6.96
N ARG A 109 25.30 0.18 -5.92
CA ARG A 109 24.86 1.57 -5.81
C ARG A 109 25.37 2.44 -6.95
N LYS A 110 26.66 2.32 -7.27
CA LYS A 110 27.30 3.09 -8.35
C LYS A 110 26.76 2.70 -9.73
N THR A 111 26.50 1.41 -9.96
CA THR A 111 25.82 0.93 -11.18
C THR A 111 24.42 1.52 -11.31
N MET A 112 23.62 1.49 -10.23
CA MET A 112 22.27 2.07 -10.25
C MET A 112 22.29 3.58 -10.48
N GLU A 113 23.28 4.28 -9.90
CA GLU A 113 23.48 5.71 -10.14
C GLU A 113 23.84 6.01 -11.61
N GLY A 114 24.70 5.20 -12.22
CA GLY A 114 25.00 5.26 -13.65
C GLY A 114 23.74 5.07 -14.51
N ILE A 115 22.94 4.03 -14.22
CA ILE A 115 21.66 3.77 -14.92
C ILE A 115 20.71 4.97 -14.80
N ARG A 116 20.64 5.62 -13.63
CA ARG A 116 19.82 6.83 -13.44
C ARG A 116 20.30 8.00 -14.28
N ARG A 117 21.62 8.18 -14.44
CA ARG A 117 22.18 9.25 -15.29
C ARG A 117 21.94 8.99 -16.78
N THR A 118 22.10 7.74 -17.21
CA THR A 118 21.99 7.37 -18.63
C THR A 118 20.54 7.22 -19.09
N HIS A 119 19.67 6.62 -18.27
CA HIS A 119 18.29 6.26 -18.63
C HIS A 119 17.22 6.97 -17.77
N GLY A 120 17.62 7.93 -16.93
CA GLY A 120 16.72 8.70 -16.10
C GLY A 120 15.77 9.54 -16.94
N GLN A 121 14.51 9.12 -17.04
CA GLN A 121 13.47 9.87 -17.74
C GLN A 121 12.68 10.74 -16.75
N PRO A 122 12.32 11.99 -17.12
CA PRO A 122 11.44 12.81 -16.30
C PRO A 122 10.08 12.13 -16.12
N LYS A 123 9.48 12.32 -14.94
CA LYS A 123 8.16 11.75 -14.64
C LYS A 123 7.14 12.27 -15.66
N ARG A 124 6.60 11.36 -16.48
CA ARG A 124 5.39 11.64 -17.28
C ARG A 124 4.23 11.80 -16.31
N LYS A 125 3.96 13.05 -15.93
CA LYS A 125 2.74 13.40 -15.20
C LYS A 125 1.58 13.43 -16.19
N ALA A 126 0.45 12.85 -15.81
CA ALA A 126 -0.77 13.07 -16.56
C ALA A 126 -1.06 14.58 -16.63
N LYS A 127 -1.57 15.07 -17.77
CA LYS A 127 -2.01 16.45 -17.88
C LYS A 127 -3.10 16.68 -16.84
N ALA A 128 -3.03 17.82 -16.14
CA ALA A 128 -4.05 18.17 -15.17
C ALA A 128 -5.41 18.29 -15.88
N LEU A 129 -6.43 17.64 -15.32
CA LEU A 129 -7.81 17.91 -15.71
C LEU A 129 -8.13 19.35 -15.32
N ARG A 130 -8.76 20.08 -16.23
CA ARG A 130 -9.21 21.46 -16.03
C ARG A 130 -10.71 21.45 -15.86
N LEU A 131 -11.26 22.52 -15.30
CA LEU A 131 -12.70 22.65 -15.09
C LEU A 131 -13.49 22.48 -16.40
N GLU A 132 -12.98 23.03 -17.51
CA GLU A 132 -13.57 22.86 -18.86
C GLU A 132 -13.69 21.38 -19.28
N HIS A 133 -12.69 20.56 -18.98
CA HIS A 133 -12.73 19.12 -19.28
C HIS A 133 -13.77 18.40 -18.42
N ILE A 134 -13.92 18.78 -17.16
CA ILE A 134 -14.94 18.19 -16.27
C ILE A 134 -16.34 18.56 -16.74
N ALA A 135 -16.57 19.83 -17.09
CA ALA A 135 -17.84 20.28 -17.62
C ALA A 135 -18.23 19.50 -18.90
N GLN A 136 -17.29 19.30 -19.82
CA GLN A 136 -17.51 18.48 -21.01
C GLN A 136 -17.86 17.02 -20.69
N MET A 137 -17.12 16.39 -19.77
CA MET A 137 -17.40 15.01 -19.35
C MET A 137 -18.77 14.86 -18.67
N VAL A 138 -19.14 15.80 -17.80
CA VAL A 138 -20.45 15.82 -17.13
C VAL A 138 -21.56 16.03 -18.15
N ASN A 139 -21.40 16.97 -19.08
CA ASN A 139 -22.35 17.19 -20.16
C ASN A 139 -22.54 15.93 -20.99
N TYR A 140 -21.45 15.27 -21.39
CA TYR A 140 -21.54 13.99 -22.10
C TYR A 140 -22.34 12.95 -21.32
N LEU A 141 -22.03 12.76 -20.02
CA LEU A 141 -22.74 11.80 -19.17
C LEU A 141 -24.23 12.14 -19.04
N ARG A 142 -24.58 13.43 -19.00
CA ARG A 142 -25.98 13.90 -18.91
C ARG A 142 -26.83 13.55 -20.12
N HIS A 143 -26.23 13.47 -21.30
CA HIS A 143 -26.92 13.08 -22.54
C HIS A 143 -27.14 11.56 -22.67
N LEU A 144 -26.50 10.74 -21.82
CA LEU A 144 -26.75 9.30 -21.79
C LEU A 144 -28.11 8.99 -21.16
N PRO A 145 -28.73 7.84 -21.50
CA PRO A 145 -29.96 7.38 -20.86
C PRO A 145 -29.84 7.32 -19.33
N ASP A 146 -30.94 7.61 -18.65
CA ASP A 146 -30.96 7.61 -17.20
C ASP A 146 -30.68 6.21 -16.65
N SER A 147 -29.68 6.15 -15.77
CA SER A 147 -29.27 4.92 -15.10
C SER A 147 -28.55 5.24 -13.80
N LYS A 148 -28.58 4.29 -12.86
CA LYS A 148 -27.78 4.38 -11.62
C LYS A 148 -26.28 4.51 -11.93
N LYS A 149 -25.82 3.90 -13.02
CA LYS A 149 -24.43 3.99 -13.49
C LYS A 149 -24.05 5.43 -13.87
N LYS A 150 -24.90 6.10 -14.67
CA LYS A 150 -24.73 7.52 -15.04
C LYS A 150 -24.58 8.41 -13.81
N GLN A 151 -25.49 8.30 -12.85
CA GLN A 151 -25.46 9.11 -11.63
C GLN A 151 -24.22 8.84 -10.78
N ARG A 152 -23.84 7.56 -10.64
CA ARG A 152 -22.59 7.17 -9.96
C ARG A 152 -21.36 7.75 -10.63
N ASP A 153 -21.25 7.66 -11.95
CA ASP A 153 -20.07 8.11 -12.67
C ASP A 153 -19.93 9.64 -12.60
N ILE A 154 -21.04 10.38 -12.64
CA ILE A 154 -21.08 11.84 -12.38
C ILE A 154 -20.62 12.14 -10.95
N ALA A 155 -21.17 11.46 -9.94
CA ALA A 155 -20.80 11.66 -8.55
C ALA A 155 -19.30 11.40 -8.32
N VAL A 156 -18.79 10.27 -8.78
CA VAL A 156 -17.36 9.92 -8.66
C VAL A 156 -16.46 10.95 -9.34
N LEU A 157 -16.83 11.43 -10.53
CA LEU A 157 -16.07 12.44 -11.26
C LEU A 157 -16.02 13.77 -10.51
N LEU A 158 -17.17 14.28 -10.07
CA LEU A 158 -17.28 15.56 -9.37
C LEU A 158 -16.61 15.51 -8.00
N THR A 159 -16.91 14.48 -7.19
CA THR A 159 -16.30 14.29 -5.88
C THR A 159 -14.78 14.13 -6.01
N GLY A 160 -14.31 13.34 -6.96
CA GLY A 160 -12.87 13.14 -7.20
C GLY A 160 -12.14 14.41 -7.62
N PHE A 161 -12.75 15.21 -8.50
CA PHE A 161 -12.15 16.44 -9.01
C PHE A 161 -12.10 17.54 -7.93
N PHE A 162 -13.24 17.89 -7.35
CA PHE A 162 -13.33 19.00 -6.39
C PHE A 162 -12.75 18.65 -5.01
N GLY A 163 -12.86 17.40 -4.55
CA GLY A 163 -12.26 16.96 -3.29
C GLY A 163 -10.77 16.59 -3.39
N ALA A 164 -10.20 16.63 -4.60
CA ALA A 164 -8.83 16.22 -4.91
C ALA A 164 -8.49 14.82 -4.31
N PHE A 165 -9.46 13.91 -4.35
CA PHE A 165 -9.33 12.59 -3.76
C PHE A 165 -8.51 11.66 -4.65
N ARG A 166 -7.63 10.88 -4.03
CA ARG A 166 -6.98 9.77 -4.74
C ARG A 166 -8.00 8.66 -4.97
N ARG A 167 -7.78 7.86 -6.02
CA ARG A 167 -8.64 6.69 -6.32
C ARG A 167 -8.93 5.79 -5.10
N SER A 168 -7.92 5.51 -4.29
CA SER A 168 -8.09 4.68 -3.09
C SER A 168 -8.91 5.35 -1.99
N GLU A 169 -8.87 6.69 -1.93
CA GLU A 169 -9.67 7.46 -0.99
C GLU A 169 -11.13 7.46 -1.44
N LEU A 170 -11.42 7.68 -2.73
CA LEU A 170 -12.78 7.59 -3.28
C LEU A 170 -13.46 6.24 -3.03
N VAL A 171 -12.71 5.14 -3.18
CA VAL A 171 -13.23 3.79 -2.94
C VAL A 171 -13.47 3.51 -1.45
N ALA A 172 -12.82 4.25 -0.56
CA ALA A 172 -12.94 4.06 0.89
C ALA A 172 -14.08 4.88 1.52
N ILE A 173 -14.66 5.84 0.80
CA ILE A 173 -15.75 6.70 1.30
C ILE A 173 -16.97 5.84 1.62
N GLN A 174 -17.49 6.00 2.84
CA GLN A 174 -18.76 5.42 3.28
C GLN A 174 -19.81 6.51 3.46
N VAL A 175 -21.08 6.12 3.47
CA VAL A 175 -22.20 7.07 3.66
C VAL A 175 -22.10 7.75 5.04
N SER A 176 -21.59 7.04 6.05
CA SER A 176 -21.35 7.59 7.40
C SER A 176 -20.29 8.68 7.46
N ASP A 177 -19.45 8.80 6.42
CA ASP A 177 -18.39 9.79 6.35
C ASP A 177 -18.88 11.15 5.81
N LEU A 178 -20.12 11.20 5.35
CA LEU A 178 -20.76 12.35 4.72
C LEU A 178 -21.46 13.22 5.77
N VAL A 179 -21.04 14.47 5.88
CA VAL A 179 -21.67 15.47 6.74
C VAL A 179 -22.19 16.59 5.86
N TRP A 180 -23.51 16.78 5.88
CA TRP A 180 -24.17 17.85 5.14
C TRP A 180 -24.23 19.11 5.99
N GLU A 181 -23.67 20.19 5.47
CA GLU A 181 -23.67 21.52 6.07
C GLU A 181 -24.38 22.52 5.12
N PRO A 182 -24.89 23.65 5.63
CA PRO A 182 -25.51 24.69 4.80
C PRO A 182 -24.61 25.15 3.64
N GLU A 183 -23.30 25.15 3.86
CA GLU A 183 -22.25 25.57 2.94
C GLU A 183 -21.78 24.44 2.00
N GLY A 184 -22.18 23.18 2.23
CA GLY A 184 -21.83 22.07 1.36
C GLY A 184 -21.75 20.68 2.00
N LEU A 185 -20.87 19.84 1.46
CA LEU A 185 -20.73 18.44 1.85
C LEU A 185 -19.32 18.20 2.38
N ILE A 186 -19.16 17.92 3.66
CA ILE A 186 -17.88 17.51 4.21
C ILE A 186 -17.75 15.99 4.08
N ILE A 187 -16.61 15.52 3.57
CA ILE A 187 -16.28 14.09 3.49
C ILE A 187 -15.09 13.81 4.41
N ARG A 188 -15.32 13.04 5.47
CA ARG A 188 -14.29 12.66 6.43
C ARG A 188 -13.55 11.43 5.92
N LEU A 189 -12.22 11.50 5.85
CA LEU A 189 -11.42 10.33 5.47
C LEU A 189 -10.67 9.78 6.68
N PRO A 190 -10.87 8.50 7.02
CA PRO A 190 -10.17 7.91 8.16
C PRO A 190 -8.67 7.69 7.89
N ARG A 191 -8.26 7.45 6.63
CA ARG A 191 -6.84 7.21 6.27
C ARG A 191 -6.53 7.74 4.87
N SER A 192 -5.35 8.33 4.69
CA SER A 192 -4.87 8.74 3.37
C SER A 192 -3.48 8.18 3.08
N LYS A 193 -3.05 8.21 1.82
CA LYS A 193 -1.70 7.73 1.48
C LYS A 193 -0.60 8.48 2.25
N THR A 194 -0.80 9.78 2.46
CA THR A 194 0.10 10.71 3.16
C THR A 194 -0.12 10.75 4.67
N ASP A 195 -1.22 10.17 5.14
CA ASP A 195 -1.57 10.05 6.56
C ASP A 195 -2.04 8.62 6.84
N GLN A 196 -1.04 7.75 7.02
CA GLN A 196 -1.26 6.33 7.34
C GLN A 196 -1.60 6.13 8.82
N GLN A 197 -1.38 7.15 9.66
CA GLN A 197 -1.67 7.13 11.10
C GLN A 197 -3.05 7.67 11.44
N ALA A 198 -3.87 8.04 10.44
CA ALA A 198 -5.22 8.55 10.62
C ALA A 198 -5.29 9.86 11.44
N THR A 199 -4.24 10.68 11.37
CA THR A 199 -4.15 11.97 12.07
C THR A 199 -4.66 13.15 11.24
N GLY A 200 -5.10 12.89 9.99
CA GLY A 200 -5.53 13.89 9.03
C GLY A 200 -6.90 14.47 9.34
N GLY A 201 -7.01 15.78 9.20
CA GLY A 201 -8.26 16.52 9.37
C GLY A 201 -9.28 16.29 8.23
N PRO A 202 -10.52 16.76 8.43
CA PRO A 202 -11.58 16.70 7.41
C PRO A 202 -11.16 17.38 6.10
N ARG A 203 -11.70 16.91 4.97
CA ARG A 203 -11.60 17.62 3.69
C ARG A 203 -12.94 18.27 3.38
N ASP A 204 -12.92 19.59 3.28
CA ASP A 204 -14.13 20.37 3.08
C ASP A 204 -14.42 20.52 1.58
N PHE A 205 -15.67 20.24 1.22
CA PHE A 205 -16.21 20.64 -0.06
C PHE A 205 -17.01 21.92 0.15
N ALA A 206 -16.43 23.07 -0.21
CA ALA A 206 -17.22 24.29 -0.31
C ALA A 206 -18.21 24.13 -1.48
N SER A 207 -19.49 23.96 -1.19
CA SER A 207 -20.58 23.97 -2.17
C SER A 207 -20.85 25.40 -2.64
N LYS A 208 -19.85 26.06 -3.24
CA LYS A 208 -20.12 27.20 -4.13
C LYS A 208 -20.54 26.77 -5.54
N TYR A 209 -20.44 25.48 -5.88
CA TYR A 209 -20.58 25.02 -7.28
C TYR A 209 -21.60 23.91 -7.52
N CYS A 210 -22.29 23.38 -6.50
CA CYS A 210 -23.32 22.36 -6.71
C CYS A 210 -24.71 22.93 -7.06
N LYS A 211 -24.92 24.25 -6.97
CA LYS A 211 -26.22 24.89 -7.28
C LYS A 211 -26.44 25.27 -8.76
N SER A 212 -25.47 25.20 -9.65
CA SER A 212 -25.70 25.60 -11.05
C SER A 212 -24.65 25.11 -12.06
N LEU A 213 -24.48 23.81 -12.19
CA LEU A 213 -24.03 23.24 -13.46
C LEU A 213 -25.08 22.28 -13.96
#